data_AF-A0A7U6KLK5-F1
#
_entry.id   AF-A0A7U6KLK5-F1
#
_cell.length_a   1.000
_cell.length_b   1.000
_cell.length_c   1.000
_cell.angle_alpha   90.00
_cell.angle_beta   90.00
_cell.angle_gamma   90.00
#
_symmetry.space_group_name_H-M   'P 1'
#
loop_
_entity.id
_entity.type
_entity.pdbx_description
1 polymer ?
#
loop_
_entity_poly.entity_id
_entity_poly.type
_entity_poly.pdbx_seq_one_letter_code
_entity_poly.pdbx_strand_id
1 'polypeptide(L)'
;MLWLDLGNTRLKYWLTDDIGQIVSHDAKQHLQAPAELLMGLTDRFERYAPDFIGISSVLGDALNAQVSETLSRLNIPFEFVHVDAAHAL
;
A
#
# COMPACT_ATOMS: atom_id res chain seq x y z
N MET A 1 8.53 -5.28 6.75
CA MET A 1 7.87 -5.05 5.43
C MET A 1 6.58 -4.26 5.60
N LEU A 2 6.23 -3.41 4.64
CA LEU A 2 4.94 -2.69 4.63
C LEU A 2 4.01 -3.30 3.57
N TRP A 3 2.75 -3.50 3.92
CA TRP A 3 1.72 -4.00 3.01
C TRP A 3 0.62 -2.96 2.85
N LEU A 4 0.21 -2.71 1.60
CA LEU A 4 -0.85 -1.79 1.24
C LEU A 4 -1.99 -2.52 0.54
N ASP A 5 -3.23 -2.32 0.99
CA ASP A 5 -4.45 -2.80 0.35
C ASP A 5 -5.27 -1.59 -0.11
N LEU A 6 -5.29 -1.37 -1.42
CA LEU A 6 -5.88 -0.20 -2.09
C LEU A 6 -7.24 -0.57 -2.71
N GLY A 7 -8.31 -0.30 -1.97
CA GLY A 7 -9.68 -0.43 -2.44
C GLY A 7 -10.27 0.90 -2.91
N ASN A 8 -11.38 0.84 -3.65
CA ASN A 8 -12.08 2.02 -4.16
C ASN A 8 -12.65 2.97 -3.09
N THR A 9 -12.70 2.54 -1.82
CA THR A 9 -13.31 3.31 -0.71
C THR A 9 -12.42 3.34 0.53
N ARG A 10 -11.41 2.47 0.58
CA ARG A 10 -10.61 2.26 1.77
C ARG A 10 -9.19 1.88 1.38
N LEU A 11 -8.24 2.52 2.06
CA LEU A 11 -6.85 2.12 2.11
C LEU A 11 -6.61 1.42 3.44
N LYS A 12 -6.07 0.20 3.42
CA LYS A 12 -5.55 -0.46 4.62
C LYS A 12 -4.04 -0.61 4.49
N TYR A 13 -3.36 -0.60 5.63
CA TYR A 13 -1.95 -0.96 5.66
C TYR A 13 -1.60 -1.72 6.93
N TRP A 14 -0.56 -2.54 6.85
CA TRP A 14 0.08 -3.14 8.01
C TRP A 14 1.59 -3.24 7.79
N LEU A 15 2.33 -2.93 8.85
CA LEU A 15 3.77 -3.09 8.95
C LEU A 15 4.05 -4.40 9.69
N THR A 16 4.92 -5.22 9.12
CA THR A 16 5.44 -6.43 9.75
C THR A 16 6.90 -6.31 10.09
N ASP A 17 7.33 -6.96 11.17
CA ASP A 17 8.74 -7.19 11.46
C ASP A 17 9.33 -8.32 10.57
N ASP A 18 10.59 -8.66 10.82
CA ASP A 18 11.37 -9.66 10.05
C ASP A 18 10.82 -11.09 10.19
N ILE A 19 10.09 -11.37 11.27
CA ILE A 19 9.46 -12.67 11.51
C ILE A 19 7.97 -12.68 11.09
N GLY A 20 7.50 -11.61 10.46
CA GLY A 20 6.15 -11.50 9.90
C GLY A 20 5.07 -11.08 10.89
N GLN A 21 5.43 -10.65 12.11
CA GLN A 21 4.45 -10.19 13.10
C GLN A 21 4.00 -8.77 12.78
N ILE A 22 2.70 -8.50 12.91
CA ILE A 22 2.16 -7.16 12.68
C ILE A 22 2.55 -6.25 13.85
N VAL A 23 3.33 -5.21 13.55
CA VAL A 23 3.79 -4.23 14.54
C VAL A 23 3.01 -2.90 14.46
N SER A 24 2.33 -2.64 13.34
CA SER A 24 1.44 -1.49 13.18
C SER A 24 0.43 -1.75 12.08
N HIS A 25 -0.79 -1.26 12.21
CA HIS A 25 -1.80 -1.35 11.17
C HIS A 25 -2.83 -0.23 11.31
N ASP A 26 -3.49 0.13 10.21
CA ASP A 26 -4.60 1.08 10.22
C ASP A 26 -5.45 0.91 8.96
N ALA A 27 -6.67 1.44 8.99
CA ALA A 27 -7.59 1.42 7.88
C ALA A 27 -8.24 2.80 7.76
N LYS A 28 -7.95 3.50 6.65
CA LYS A 28 -8.50 4.82 6.38
C LYS A 28 -9.61 4.72 5.33
N GLN A 29 -10.82 5.08 5.74
CA GLN A 29 -11.93 5.26 4.82
C GLN A 29 -11.77 6.61 4.11
N HIS A 30 -12.06 6.64 2.82
CA HIS A 30 -11.92 7.83 2.00
C HIS A 30 -13.19 8.17 1.24
N LEU A 31 -13.48 9.47 1.19
CA LEU A 31 -14.47 10.06 0.28
C LEU A 31 -13.78 10.73 -0.93
N GLN A 32 -12.45 10.85 -0.92
CA GLN A 32 -11.62 11.49 -1.95
C GLN A 32 -10.64 10.50 -2.61
N ALA A 33 -9.94 10.91 -3.67
CA ALA A 33 -9.13 10.03 -4.51
C ALA A 33 -7.97 9.34 -3.74
N PRO A 34 -7.66 8.05 -4.03
CA PRO A 34 -6.61 7.27 -3.34
C PRO A 34 -5.23 7.93 -3.28
N ALA A 35 -4.86 8.70 -4.31
CA ALA A 35 -3.55 9.36 -4.40
C ALA A 35 -3.33 10.43 -3.33
N GLU A 36 -4.35 11.22 -2.97
CA GLU A 36 -4.25 12.24 -1.92
C GLU A 36 -4.03 11.60 -0.53
N LEU A 37 -4.62 10.43 -0.33
CA LEU A 37 -4.48 9.67 0.91
C LEU A 37 -3.09 9.05 1.06
N LEU A 38 -2.52 8.58 -0.04
CA LEU A 38 -1.15 8.10 -0.09
C LEU A 38 -0.16 9.22 0.25
N MET A 39 -0.32 10.42 -0.30
CA MET A 39 0.52 11.57 0.05
C MET A 39 0.45 11.94 1.54
N GLY A 40 -0.73 11.82 2.17
CA GLY A 40 -0.85 12.03 3.62
C GLY A 40 -0.26 10.92 4.49
N LEU A 41 0.17 9.80 3.88
CA LEU A 41 0.71 8.63 4.56
C LEU A 41 2.19 8.39 4.25
N THR A 42 2.75 8.99 3.19
CA THR A 42 4.17 8.84 2.82
C THR A 42 5.10 9.22 3.98
N ASP A 43 4.87 10.35 4.66
CA ASP A 43 5.68 10.76 5.83
C ASP A 43 5.68 9.71 6.95
N ARG A 44 4.58 8.99 7.10
CA ARG A 44 4.47 7.91 8.08
C ARG A 44 5.25 6.68 7.61
N PHE A 45 5.14 6.33 6.33
CA PHE A 45 5.85 5.20 5.75
C PHE A 45 7.37 5.42 5.74
N GLU A 46 7.85 6.63 5.48
CA GLU A 46 9.27 7.00 5.62
C GLU A 46 9.78 6.75 7.03
N ARG A 47 9.00 7.14 8.06
CA ARG A 47 9.36 6.90 9.47
C ARG A 47 9.37 5.43 9.85
N TYR A 48 8.56 4.61 9.19
CA TYR A 48 8.61 3.16 9.37
C TYR A 48 9.85 2.54 8.73
N ALA A 49 10.48 3.22 7.75
CA ALA A 49 11.64 2.77 7.00
C ALA A 49 11.58 1.28 6.61
N PRO A 50 10.49 0.81 5.98
CA PRO A 50 10.39 -0.59 5.58
C PRO A 50 11.39 -0.89 4.47
N ASP A 51 11.97 -2.09 4.48
CA ASP A 51 12.86 -2.54 3.40
C ASP A 51 12.12 -2.79 2.08
N PHE A 52 10.80 -2.95 2.13
CA PHE A 52 9.96 -3.27 0.97
C PHE A 52 8.49 -2.92 1.21
N ILE A 53 7.79 -2.55 0.12
CA ILE A 53 6.33 -2.30 0.10
C ILE A 53 5.62 -3.25 -0.88
N GLY A 54 4.77 -4.14 -0.36
CA GLY A 54 3.87 -4.96 -1.18
C GLY A 54 2.50 -4.30 -1.34
N ILE A 55 1.99 -4.22 -2.57
CA ILE A 55 0.77 -3.49 -2.90
C ILE A 55 -0.26 -4.42 -3.54
N SER A 56 -1.42 -4.57 -2.90
CA SER A 56 -2.62 -5.12 -3.53
C SER A 56 -3.53 -3.95 -3.92
N SER A 57 -4.01 -3.93 -5.16
CA SER A 57 -4.86 -2.85 -5.66
C SER A 57 -5.96 -3.37 -6.58
N VAL A 58 -7.18 -2.87 -6.37
CA VAL A 58 -8.32 -3.05 -7.29
C VAL A 58 -8.67 -1.74 -8.01
N LEU A 59 -7.79 -0.74 -7.95
CA LEU A 59 -7.95 0.54 -8.63
C LEU A 59 -7.64 0.40 -10.13
N GLY A 60 -8.14 1.34 -10.94
CA GLY A 60 -7.79 1.40 -12.37
C GLY A 60 -6.35 1.88 -12.63
N ASP A 61 -5.84 1.59 -13.83
CA ASP A 61 -4.45 1.82 -14.23
C ASP A 61 -3.96 3.26 -14.00
N ALA A 62 -4.79 4.26 -14.31
CA ALA A 62 -4.45 5.66 -14.12
C ALA A 62 -4.18 6.01 -12.64
N LEU A 63 -4.94 5.43 -11.71
CA LEU A 63 -4.74 5.61 -10.28
C LEU A 63 -3.51 4.84 -9.79
N ASN A 64 -3.31 3.60 -10.27
CA ASN A 64 -2.12 2.81 -9.93
C ASN A 64 -0.81 3.48 -10.41
N ALA A 65 -0.85 4.18 -11.54
CA ALA A 65 0.28 4.98 -12.01
C ALA A 65 0.62 6.13 -11.04
N GLN A 66 -0.40 6.84 -10.54
CA GLN A 66 -0.21 7.91 -9.54
C GLN A 66 0.32 7.38 -8.20
N VAL A 67 -0.17 6.21 -7.77
CA VAL A 67 0.35 5.51 -6.58
C VAL A 67 1.83 5.18 -6.77
N SER A 68 2.21 4.63 -7.93
CA SER A 68 3.59 4.27 -8.25
C SER A 68 4.50 5.49 -8.24
N GLU A 69 4.06 6.61 -8.84
CA GLU A 69 4.82 7.86 -8.82
C GLU A 69 5.03 8.36 -7.39
N THR A 70 4.00 8.30 -6.55
CA THR A 70 4.08 8.73 -5.15
C THR A 70 5.07 7.87 -4.35
N LEU A 71 4.99 6.55 -4.46
CA LEU A 71 5.88 5.63 -3.74
C LEU A 71 7.32 5.67 -4.24
N SER A 72 7.54 5.96 -5.53
CA SER A 72 8.90 6.10 -6.09
C SER A 72 9.73 7.17 -5.39
N ARG A 73 9.09 8.19 -4.79
CA ARG A 73 9.76 9.28 -4.06
C ARG A 73 10.34 8.83 -2.72
N LEU A 74 9.88 7.71 -2.17
CA LEU A 74 10.33 7.17 -0.90
C LEU A 74 11.70 6.48 -0.99
N ASN A 75 12.17 6.17 -2.20
CA ASN A 75 13.39 5.38 -2.43
C ASN A 75 13.36 4.01 -1.70
N ILE A 76 12.17 3.41 -1.61
CA ILE A 76 11.92 2.08 -1.05
C ILE A 76 11.42 1.19 -2.19
N PRO A 77 11.95 -0.04 -2.36
CA PRO A 77 11.47 -0.94 -3.40
C PRO A 77 10.01 -1.35 -3.12
N PHE A 78 9.20 -1.40 -4.17
CA PHE A 78 7.79 -1.78 -4.08
C PHE A 78 7.34 -2.62 -5.27
N GLU A 79 6.30 -3.42 -5.07
CA GLU A 79 5.71 -4.25 -6.11
C GLU A 79 4.19 -4.32 -5.96
N PHE A 80 3.48 -4.32 -7.10
CA PHE A 80 2.07 -4.68 -7.14
C PHE A 80 1.93 -6.20 -7.16
N VAL A 81 1.46 -6.77 -6.06
CA VAL A 81 1.23 -8.21 -5.94
C VAL A 81 -0.05 -8.56 -6.67
N HIS A 82 0.05 -9.45 -7.64
CA HIS A 82 -1.11 -10.07 -8.26
C HIS A 82 -1.55 -11.27 -7.43
N VAL A 83 -2.81 -11.24 -6.99
CA VAL A 83 -3.44 -12.44 -6.46
C VAL A 83 -3.83 -13.27 -7.67
N ASP A 84 -3.01 -14.24 -8.06
CA ASP A 84 -3.48 -15.31 -8.94
C ASP A 84 -4.68 -15.92 -8.24
N ALA A 85 -5.87 -15.75 -8.84
CA ALA A 85 -7.12 -16.25 -8.32
C ALA A 85 -7.18 -17.79 -8.43
N ALA A 86 -6.28 -18.49 -7.75
CA ALA A 86 -6.38 -19.90 -7.47
C ALA A 86 -7.27 -20.08 -6.24
N HIS A 87 -8.54 -19.68 -6.34
CA HIS A 87 -9.57 -20.25 -5.47
C HIS A 87 -10.16 -21.45 -6.22
N ALA A 88 -9.81 -22.65 -5.78
CA ALA A 88 -10.66 -23.80 -6.08
C ALA A 88 -12.02 -23.52 -5.42
N LEU A 89 -13.07 -23.44 -6.26
CA LEU A 89 -14.46 -23.39 -5.85
C LEU A 89 -14.86 -24.62 -5.03
#